data_AF-A0A7Y2K6V6-F1
#
_entry.id   AF-A0A7Y2K6V6-F1
#
_cell.length_a   1.000
_cell.length_b   1.000
_cell.length_c   1.000
_cell.angle_alpha   90.00
_cell.angle_beta   90.00
_cell.angle_gamma   90.00
#
_symmetry.space_group_name_H-M   'P 1'
#
loop_
_entity.id
_entity.type
_entity.pdbx_description
1 polymer ?
#
loop_
_entity_poly.entity_id
_entity_poly.type
_entity_poly.pdbx_seq_one_letter_code
_entity_poly.pdbx_strand_id
1 'polypeptide(L)'
;AISAMIDGLAGPLHGLANQEVLRWMQGVMDKMGGKVPTEEEMSKFVWDTLNSGQVIPGFGHAVLRKTDPRYQAQREFCLKHLPDDPIFKYVDVLYKVTPPILQEQGKAKNPWPNVDAQSGVIQWHYGLKEYDFYTVLFGIGRAIGVVSNIIWDRALGYPLERPKSVTTAMLEEVAGIKS
;
A
#
# COMPACT_ATOMS: atom_id res chain seq x y z
N ALA A 1 7.89 23.25 -5.09
CA ALA A 1 7.04 22.43 -4.20
C ALA A 1 6.60 21.14 -4.89
N ILE A 2 5.87 21.21 -6.01
CA ILE A 2 5.36 20.00 -6.69
C ILE A 2 6.47 19.10 -7.23
N SER A 3 7.51 19.63 -7.89
CA SER A 3 8.62 18.79 -8.37
C SER A 3 9.29 18.01 -7.23
N ALA A 4 9.64 18.69 -6.13
CA ALA A 4 10.22 18.04 -4.94
C ALA A 4 9.27 17.01 -4.30
N MET A 5 7.95 17.25 -4.33
CA MET A 5 6.96 16.25 -3.90
C MET A 5 7.01 15.01 -4.79
N ILE A 6 7.12 15.18 -6.10
CA ILE A 6 7.25 14.05 -7.05
C ILE A 6 8.57 13.30 -6.82
N ASP A 7 9.68 13.99 -6.60
CA ASP A 7 10.97 13.36 -6.31
C ASP A 7 10.89 12.49 -5.04
N GLY A 8 10.25 12.99 -3.98
CA GLY A 8 9.99 12.21 -2.77
C GLY A 8 9.02 11.05 -2.99
N LEU A 9 7.99 11.24 -3.82
CA LEU A 9 7.01 10.22 -4.16
C LEU A 9 7.62 9.09 -5.00
N ALA A 10 8.59 9.39 -5.85
CA ALA A 10 9.31 8.40 -6.67
C ALA A 10 10.18 7.44 -5.85
N GLY A 11 10.43 7.74 -4.56
CA GLY A 11 11.18 6.87 -3.67
C GLY A 11 10.50 5.49 -3.49
N PRO A 12 11.27 4.38 -3.46
CA PRO A 12 10.71 3.02 -3.35
C PRO A 12 9.80 2.82 -2.13
N LEU A 13 10.16 3.44 -1.01
CA LEU A 13 9.41 3.33 0.24
C LEU A 13 8.12 4.18 0.27
N HIS A 14 7.83 4.95 -0.79
CA HIS A 14 6.66 5.81 -0.84
C HIS A 14 5.70 5.46 -1.99
N GLY A 15 6.19 5.39 -3.24
CA GLY A 15 5.33 5.41 -4.43
C GLY A 15 5.01 4.07 -5.07
N LEU A 16 5.63 2.97 -4.60
CA LEU A 16 5.66 1.70 -5.36
C LEU A 16 4.70 0.62 -4.86
N ALA A 17 3.98 0.84 -3.75
CA ALA A 17 3.13 -0.19 -3.14
C ALA A 17 2.11 -0.79 -4.14
N ASN A 18 1.45 0.03 -4.95
CA ASN A 18 0.47 -0.42 -5.95
C ASN A 18 1.09 -1.43 -6.95
N GLN A 19 2.19 -1.04 -7.61
CA GLN A 19 2.85 -1.90 -8.60
C GLN A 19 3.44 -3.17 -7.97
N GLU A 20 3.94 -3.10 -6.74
CA GLU A 20 4.47 -4.26 -6.02
C GLU A 20 3.37 -5.27 -5.70
N VAL A 21 2.21 -4.81 -5.24
CA VAL A 21 1.06 -5.70 -4.97
C VAL A 21 0.58 -6.35 -6.27
N LEU A 22 0.43 -5.59 -7.36
CA LEU A 22 -0.03 -6.15 -8.63
C LEU A 22 0.95 -7.18 -9.20
N ARG A 23 2.26 -6.88 -9.19
CA ARG A 23 3.30 -7.83 -9.63
C ARG A 23 3.30 -9.09 -8.78
N TRP A 24 3.20 -8.94 -7.46
CA TRP A 24 3.12 -10.06 -6.54
C TRP A 24 1.90 -10.93 -6.84
N MET A 25 0.73 -10.32 -7.03
CA MET A 25 -0.51 -11.03 -7.33
C MET A 25 -0.43 -11.82 -8.65
N GLN A 26 0.14 -11.25 -9.70
CA GLN A 26 0.36 -11.98 -10.95
C GLN A 26 1.32 -13.17 -10.75
N GLY A 27 2.36 -13.02 -9.93
CA GLY A 27 3.21 -14.14 -9.54
C GLY A 27 2.48 -15.23 -8.75
N VAL A 28 1.47 -14.88 -7.94
CA VAL A 28 0.58 -15.85 -7.30
C VAL A 28 -0.25 -16.60 -8.35
N MET A 29 -0.81 -15.88 -9.32
CA MET A 29 -1.59 -16.48 -10.42
C MET A 29 -0.76 -17.49 -11.20
N ASP A 30 0.49 -17.15 -11.55
CA ASP A 30 1.40 -18.04 -12.27
C ASP A 30 1.70 -19.32 -11.46
N LYS A 31 1.97 -19.19 -10.15
CA LYS A 31 2.19 -20.34 -9.25
C LYS A 31 0.97 -21.25 -9.11
N MET A 32 -0.22 -20.69 -9.27
CA MET A 32 -1.51 -21.40 -9.20
C MET A 32 -2.03 -21.83 -10.59
N GLY A 33 -1.22 -21.71 -11.64
CA GLY A 33 -1.57 -22.15 -12.99
C GLY A 33 -2.70 -21.34 -13.64
N GLY A 34 -2.92 -20.09 -13.21
CA GLY A 34 -3.94 -19.19 -13.74
C GLY A 34 -5.39 -19.57 -13.40
N LYS A 35 -5.60 -20.61 -12.59
CA LYS A 35 -6.93 -21.01 -12.11
C LYS A 35 -7.23 -20.30 -10.79
N VAL A 36 -8.36 -19.59 -10.74
CA VAL A 36 -8.84 -18.95 -9.51
C VAL A 36 -8.86 -19.98 -8.37
N PRO A 37 -8.09 -19.75 -7.28
CA PRO A 37 -7.97 -20.70 -6.19
C PRO A 37 -9.24 -20.72 -5.34
N THR A 38 -9.48 -21.85 -4.68
CA THR A 38 -10.43 -21.89 -3.57
C THR A 38 -9.90 -21.08 -2.38
N GLU A 39 -10.79 -20.75 -1.43
CA GLU A 39 -10.37 -20.10 -0.19
C GLU A 39 -9.37 -20.97 0.60
N GLU A 40 -9.48 -22.29 0.55
CA GLU A 40 -8.54 -23.23 1.19
C GLU A 40 -7.15 -23.18 0.53
N GLU A 41 -7.09 -23.21 -0.81
CA GLU A 41 -5.85 -23.11 -1.57
C GLU A 41 -5.14 -21.78 -1.32
N MET A 42 -5.89 -20.67 -1.32
CA MET A 42 -5.34 -19.36 -1.00
C MET A 42 -4.91 -19.26 0.48
N SER A 43 -5.69 -19.81 1.41
CA SER A 43 -5.33 -19.82 2.84
C SER A 43 -4.03 -20.56 3.08
N LYS A 44 -3.84 -21.72 2.43
CA LYS A 44 -2.59 -22.48 2.49
C LYS A 44 -1.43 -21.64 1.95
N PHE A 45 -1.61 -21.01 0.79
CA PHE A 45 -0.58 -20.15 0.21
C PHE A 45 -0.20 -18.97 1.12
N VAL A 46 -1.18 -18.33 1.77
CA VAL A 46 -0.94 -17.25 2.73
C VAL A 46 -0.16 -17.76 3.93
N TRP A 47 -0.54 -18.89 4.52
CA TRP A 47 0.21 -19.52 5.62
C TRP A 47 1.63 -19.88 5.23
N ASP A 48 1.84 -20.52 4.08
CA ASP A 48 3.17 -20.89 3.59
C ASP A 48 4.06 -19.64 3.41
N THR A 49 3.48 -18.57 2.85
CA THR A 49 4.17 -17.28 2.68
C THR A 49 4.57 -16.69 4.04
N LEU A 50 3.65 -16.63 5.00
CA LEU A 50 3.90 -16.11 6.34
C LEU A 50 4.90 -16.96 7.14
N ASN A 51 4.84 -18.28 7.01
CA ASN A 51 5.75 -19.22 7.68
C ASN A 51 7.17 -19.17 7.11
N SER A 52 7.31 -18.78 5.83
CA SER A 52 8.62 -18.53 5.21
C SER A 52 9.28 -17.21 5.67
N GLY A 53 8.60 -16.42 6.51
CA GLY A 53 9.07 -15.12 6.99
C GLY A 53 8.75 -13.95 6.06
N GLN A 54 7.99 -14.18 4.99
CA GLN A 54 7.52 -13.14 4.09
C GLN A 54 6.23 -12.49 4.60
N VAL A 55 5.86 -11.35 4.00
CA VAL A 55 4.63 -10.61 4.30
C VAL A 55 3.67 -10.71 3.12
N ILE A 56 2.38 -10.48 3.36
CA ILE A 56 1.38 -10.33 2.29
C ILE A 56 1.32 -8.85 1.88
N PRO A 57 1.77 -8.47 0.66
CA PRO A 57 1.79 -7.08 0.24
C PRO A 57 0.40 -6.44 0.30
N GLY A 58 0.35 -5.19 0.79
CA GLY A 58 -0.90 -4.44 0.92
C GLY A 58 -1.70 -4.71 2.21
N PHE A 59 -1.29 -5.68 3.04
CA PHE A 59 -1.89 -5.99 4.34
C PHE A 59 -0.94 -5.67 5.50
N GLY A 60 -1.47 -5.52 6.72
CA GLY A 60 -0.64 -5.40 7.93
C GLY A 60 -0.23 -3.97 8.32
N HIS A 61 -1.08 -2.98 8.06
CA HIS A 61 -0.73 -1.57 8.32
C HIS A 61 -0.65 -1.24 9.83
N ALA A 62 0.36 -0.47 10.23
CA ALA A 62 0.57 -0.06 11.63
C ALA A 62 -0.57 0.78 12.27
N VAL A 63 -1.44 1.40 11.46
CA VAL A 63 -2.36 2.46 11.90
C VAL A 63 -3.84 2.08 11.68
N LEU A 64 -4.18 1.45 10.54
CA LEU A 64 -5.55 1.20 10.15
C LEU A 64 -6.17 0.04 10.94
N ARG A 65 -7.15 0.32 11.80
CA ARG A 65 -7.81 -0.69 12.66
C ARG A 65 -8.90 -1.52 11.98
N LYS A 66 -9.27 -1.14 10.75
CA LYS A 66 -10.30 -1.76 9.90
C LYS A 66 -9.87 -1.64 8.44
N THR A 67 -10.55 -2.33 7.52
CA THR A 67 -10.37 -2.17 6.08
C THR A 67 -10.38 -0.68 5.69
N ASP A 68 -9.38 -0.28 4.92
CA ASP A 68 -9.29 1.08 4.39
C ASP A 68 -10.55 1.40 3.56
N PRO A 69 -11.31 2.47 3.85
CA PRO A 69 -12.47 2.84 3.07
C PRO A 69 -12.13 3.06 1.58
N ARG A 70 -10.90 3.44 1.25
CA ARG A 70 -10.43 3.59 -0.14
C ARG A 70 -10.29 2.24 -0.84
N TYR A 71 -9.85 1.21 -0.12
CA TYR A 71 -9.85 -0.17 -0.62
C TYR A 71 -11.29 -0.62 -0.87
N GLN A 72 -12.18 -0.40 0.10
CA GLN A 72 -13.58 -0.81 0.01
C GLN A 72 -14.29 -0.16 -1.20
N ALA A 73 -14.09 1.14 -1.41
CA ALA A 73 -14.67 1.85 -2.57
C ALA A 73 -14.18 1.26 -3.91
N GLN A 74 -12.91 0.90 -4.02
CA GLN A 74 -12.37 0.27 -5.22
C GLN A 74 -12.84 -1.19 -5.39
N ARG A 75 -13.03 -1.91 -4.28
CA ARG A 75 -13.60 -3.27 -4.31
C ARG A 75 -15.05 -3.24 -4.79
N GLU A 76 -15.86 -2.29 -4.30
CA GLU A 76 -17.24 -2.09 -4.77
C GLU A 76 -17.29 -1.75 -6.26
N PHE A 77 -16.38 -0.90 -6.73
CA PHE A 77 -16.22 -0.62 -8.15
C PHE A 77 -15.93 -1.91 -8.95
N CYS A 78 -15.00 -2.75 -8.48
CA CYS A 78 -14.67 -4.01 -9.15
C CYS A 78 -15.84 -5.00 -9.15
N LEU A 79 -16.54 -5.16 -8.02
CA LEU A 79 -17.72 -6.02 -7.93
C LEU A 79 -18.82 -5.62 -8.93
N LYS A 80 -18.95 -4.31 -9.20
CA LYS A 80 -19.96 -3.79 -10.12
C LYS A 80 -19.54 -3.87 -11.59
N HIS A 81 -18.27 -3.60 -11.89
CA HIS A 81 -17.82 -3.32 -13.27
C HIS A 81 -16.89 -4.37 -13.86
N LEU A 82 -16.16 -5.13 -13.03
CA LEU A 82 -15.24 -6.17 -13.48
C LEU A 82 -15.27 -7.40 -12.56
N PRO A 83 -16.46 -7.94 -12.20
CA PRO A 83 -16.55 -9.09 -11.29
C PRO A 83 -15.90 -10.36 -11.86
N ASP A 84 -15.79 -10.44 -13.17
CA ASP A 84 -15.23 -11.59 -13.88
C ASP A 84 -13.74 -11.47 -14.21
N ASP A 85 -13.10 -10.35 -13.88
CA ASP A 85 -11.67 -10.17 -14.12
C ASP A 85 -10.85 -11.23 -13.34
N PRO A 86 -9.93 -11.94 -14.01
CA PRO A 86 -9.14 -12.98 -13.37
C PRO A 86 -8.32 -12.48 -12.17
N ILE A 87 -7.68 -11.31 -12.29
CA ILE A 87 -6.85 -10.76 -11.21
C ILE A 87 -7.75 -10.34 -10.04
N PHE A 88 -8.88 -9.70 -10.33
CA PHE A 88 -9.83 -9.31 -9.29
C PHE A 88 -10.35 -10.51 -8.50
N LYS A 89 -10.66 -11.64 -9.17
CA LYS A 89 -11.09 -12.86 -8.49
C LYS A 89 -10.05 -13.37 -7.49
N TYR A 90 -8.76 -13.30 -7.82
CA TYR A 90 -7.69 -13.64 -6.87
C TYR A 90 -7.61 -12.64 -5.71
N VAL A 91 -7.68 -11.34 -5.99
CA VAL A 91 -7.65 -10.31 -4.95
C VAL A 91 -8.84 -10.42 -3.99
N ASP A 92 -10.04 -10.73 -4.50
CA ASP A 92 -11.23 -10.91 -3.66
C ASP A 92 -11.12 -12.16 -2.76
N VAL A 93 -10.58 -13.27 -3.25
CA VAL A 93 -10.30 -14.45 -2.42
C VAL A 93 -9.22 -14.13 -1.38
N LEU A 94 -8.13 -13.47 -1.77
CA LEU A 94 -7.08 -13.04 -0.84
C LEU A 94 -7.64 -12.18 0.30
N TYR A 95 -8.55 -11.25 -0.02
CA TYR A 95 -9.20 -10.40 0.97
C TYR A 95 -10.05 -11.17 1.99
N LYS A 96 -10.72 -12.25 1.57
CA LYS A 96 -11.55 -13.06 2.48
C LYS A 96 -10.70 -13.83 3.49
N VAL A 97 -9.56 -14.35 3.06
CA VAL A 97 -8.75 -15.28 3.86
C VAL A 97 -7.62 -14.60 4.65
N THR A 98 -7.04 -13.53 4.13
CA THR A 98 -5.83 -12.93 4.74
C THR A 98 -6.11 -12.28 6.10
N PRO A 99 -7.17 -11.48 6.29
CA PRO A 99 -7.42 -10.84 7.58
C PRO A 99 -7.57 -11.82 8.76
N PRO A 100 -8.40 -12.89 8.71
CA PRO A 100 -8.49 -13.84 9.82
C PRO A 100 -7.18 -14.58 10.06
N ILE A 101 -6.43 -14.95 9.01
CA ILE A 101 -5.11 -15.61 9.16
C ILE A 101 -4.12 -14.69 9.88
N LEU A 102 -4.06 -13.41 9.51
CA LEU A 102 -3.16 -12.45 10.18
C LEU A 102 -3.57 -12.19 11.64
N GLN A 103 -4.86 -12.28 11.97
CA GLN A 103 -5.33 -12.23 13.35
C GLN A 103 -4.90 -13.46 14.13
N GLU A 104 -5.07 -14.66 13.56
CA GLU A 104 -4.66 -15.93 14.16
C GLU A 104 -3.15 -15.99 14.40
N GLN A 105 -2.35 -15.51 13.43
CA GLN A 105 -0.89 -15.44 13.56
C GLN A 105 -0.43 -14.53 14.70
N GLY A 106 -1.22 -13.51 15.06
CA GLY A 106 -0.96 -12.61 16.19
C GLY A 106 0.23 -11.66 16.02
N LYS A 107 0.94 -11.65 14.88
CA LYS A 107 2.07 -10.75 14.61
C LYS A 107 1.65 -9.39 14.06
N ALA A 108 0.60 -9.36 13.23
CA ALA A 108 0.12 -8.13 12.62
C ALA A 108 -0.79 -7.37 13.59
N LYS A 109 -0.43 -6.12 13.94
CA LYS A 109 -1.26 -5.28 14.82
C LYS A 109 -2.64 -5.01 14.22
N ASN A 110 -2.69 -4.75 12.92
CA ASN A 110 -3.95 -4.64 12.20
C ASN A 110 -3.88 -5.40 10.86
N PRO A 111 -4.77 -6.36 10.63
CA PRO A 111 -4.67 -7.35 9.55
C PRO A 111 -5.31 -6.89 8.22
N TRP A 112 -5.63 -5.60 8.09
CA TRP A 112 -6.52 -5.11 7.03
C TRP A 112 -5.77 -4.54 5.82
N PRO A 113 -6.35 -4.60 4.62
CA PRO A 113 -5.73 -4.07 3.42
C PRO A 113 -5.83 -2.54 3.33
N ASN A 114 -4.93 -1.94 2.57
CA ASN A 114 -4.96 -0.54 2.16
C ASN A 114 -5.37 -0.38 0.68
N VAL A 115 -5.52 0.86 0.21
CA VAL A 115 -5.88 1.17 -1.19
C VAL A 115 -4.98 0.53 -2.26
N ASP A 116 -3.69 0.38 -1.96
CA ASP A 116 -2.71 -0.13 -2.92
C ASP A 116 -2.92 -1.62 -3.20
N ALA A 117 -3.60 -2.33 -2.30
CA ALA A 117 -3.97 -3.74 -2.48
C ALA A 117 -5.02 -3.99 -3.58
N GLN A 118 -5.71 -2.94 -4.07
CA GLN A 118 -6.80 -3.06 -5.05
C GLN A 118 -6.52 -2.27 -6.35
N SER A 119 -5.88 -1.11 -6.23
CA SER A 119 -5.79 -0.12 -7.32
C SER A 119 -5.15 -0.64 -8.62
N GLY A 120 -4.12 -1.47 -8.52
CA GLY A 120 -3.42 -2.02 -9.68
C GLY A 120 -4.30 -2.90 -10.56
N VAL A 121 -5.26 -3.62 -9.97
CA VAL A 121 -6.20 -4.46 -10.73
C VAL A 121 -7.05 -3.63 -11.67
N ILE A 122 -7.57 -2.51 -11.17
CA ILE A 122 -8.40 -1.60 -11.96
C ILE A 122 -7.59 -1.03 -13.13
N GLN A 123 -6.38 -0.54 -12.85
CA GLN A 123 -5.49 0.03 -13.87
C GLN A 123 -5.17 -1.01 -14.95
N TRP A 124 -4.78 -2.20 -14.54
CA TRP A 124 -4.42 -3.29 -15.45
C TRP A 124 -5.59 -3.73 -16.34
N HIS A 125 -6.78 -3.89 -15.74
CA HIS A 125 -7.99 -4.32 -16.44
C HIS A 125 -8.35 -3.38 -17.60
N TYR A 126 -8.26 -2.07 -17.37
CA TYR A 126 -8.56 -1.05 -18.38
C TYR A 126 -7.38 -0.69 -19.29
N GLY A 127 -6.29 -1.48 -19.26
CA GLY A 127 -5.20 -1.39 -20.24
C GLY A 127 -4.01 -0.52 -19.84
N LEU A 128 -3.97 0.04 -18.63
CA LEU A 128 -2.76 0.66 -18.09
C LEU A 128 -1.89 -0.44 -17.49
N LYS A 129 -0.94 -0.95 -18.28
CA LYS A 129 -0.11 -2.12 -17.91
C LYS A 129 1.35 -1.77 -17.62
N GLU A 130 1.71 -0.51 -17.81
CA GLU A 130 3.03 0.05 -17.59
C GLU A 130 3.20 0.37 -16.10
N TYR A 131 3.69 -0.59 -15.32
CA TYR A 131 3.88 -0.43 -13.87
C TYR A 131 4.54 0.88 -13.47
N ASP A 132 5.62 1.26 -14.17
CA ASP A 132 6.43 2.43 -13.84
C ASP A 132 5.64 3.74 -14.02
N PHE A 133 4.50 3.70 -14.69
CA PHE A 133 3.60 4.83 -14.86
C PHE A 133 2.60 5.00 -13.70
N TYR A 134 2.43 4.01 -12.82
CA TYR A 134 1.42 4.05 -11.77
C TYR A 134 1.68 5.18 -10.75
N THR A 135 2.94 5.43 -10.41
CA THR A 135 3.32 6.53 -9.50
C THR A 135 3.04 7.91 -10.12
N VAL A 136 2.99 8.03 -11.45
CA VAL A 136 2.58 9.28 -12.12
C VAL A 136 1.12 9.58 -11.84
N LEU A 137 0.24 8.57 -11.95
CA LEU A 137 -1.19 8.71 -11.61
C LEU A 137 -1.38 9.07 -10.13
N PHE A 138 -0.56 8.47 -9.25
CA PHE A 138 -0.55 8.83 -7.84
C PHE A 138 -0.14 10.29 -7.62
N GLY A 139 0.90 10.75 -8.32
CA GLY A 139 1.35 12.14 -8.28
C GLY A 139 0.26 13.14 -8.68
N ILE A 140 -0.50 12.85 -9.74
CA ILE A 140 -1.63 13.67 -10.19
C ILE A 140 -2.71 13.75 -9.11
N GLY A 141 -3.13 12.61 -8.55
CA GLY A 141 -4.11 12.58 -7.47
C GLY A 141 -3.63 13.31 -6.21
N ARG A 142 -2.34 13.17 -5.87
CA ARG A 142 -1.73 13.82 -4.71
C ARG A 142 -1.61 15.34 -4.86
N ALA A 143 -1.39 15.83 -6.08
CA ALA A 143 -1.24 17.26 -6.36
C ALA A 143 -2.46 18.06 -5.87
N ILE A 144 -3.69 17.52 -6.00
CA ILE A 144 -4.92 18.18 -5.55
C ILE A 144 -4.84 18.55 -4.07
N GLY A 145 -4.50 17.59 -3.20
CA GLY A 145 -4.40 17.82 -1.76
C GLY A 145 -3.22 18.72 -1.39
N VAL A 146 -2.04 18.48 -1.97
CA VAL A 146 -0.83 19.24 -1.64
C VAL A 146 -0.93 20.70 -2.07
N VAL A 147 -1.41 20.98 -3.29
CA VAL A 147 -1.63 22.36 -3.75
C VAL A 147 -2.68 23.05 -2.90
N SER A 148 -3.77 22.37 -2.56
CA SER A 148 -4.81 22.95 -1.69
C SER A 148 -4.24 23.35 -0.33
N ASN A 149 -3.38 22.51 0.27
CA ASN A 149 -2.75 22.84 1.54
C ASN A 149 -1.75 24.01 1.39
N ILE A 150 -0.94 24.04 0.33
CA ILE A 150 0.00 25.13 0.08
C ILE A 150 -0.70 26.48 -0.03
N ILE A 151 -1.88 26.54 -0.66
CA ILE A 151 -2.69 27.78 -0.72
C ILE A 151 -3.06 28.25 0.69
N TRP A 152 -3.54 27.34 1.54
CA TRP A 152 -3.90 27.65 2.93
C TRP A 152 -2.70 28.04 3.78
N ASP A 153 -1.56 27.38 3.62
CA ASP A 153 -0.34 27.72 4.33
C ASP A 153 0.08 29.18 4.04
N ARG A 154 -0.18 29.69 2.81
CA ARG A 154 0.06 31.10 2.46
C ARG A 154 -1.00 32.01 3.04
N ALA A 155 -2.28 31.64 2.90
CA ALA A 155 -3.40 32.41 3.42
C ALA A 155 -3.31 32.62 4.95
N LEU A 156 -2.83 31.61 5.68
CA LEU A 156 -2.64 31.64 7.13
C LEU A 156 -1.28 32.23 7.56
N GLY A 157 -0.41 32.58 6.60
CA GLY A 157 0.89 33.17 6.90
C GLY A 157 1.83 32.23 7.65
N TYR A 158 1.79 30.93 7.40
CA TYR A 158 2.68 29.98 8.06
C TYR A 158 4.16 30.31 7.80
N PRO A 159 5.00 30.33 8.84
CA PRO A 159 6.41 30.69 8.73
C PRO A 159 7.22 29.59 8.06
N LEU A 160 8.50 29.89 7.81
CA LEU A 160 9.47 28.91 7.33
C LEU A 160 9.61 27.74 8.31
N GLU A 161 9.47 26.50 7.81
CA GLU A 161 9.80 25.29 8.56
C GLU A 161 11.33 25.22 8.77
N ARG A 162 11.77 25.26 10.04
CA ARG A 162 13.19 25.29 10.41
C ARG A 162 13.48 24.42 11.65
N PRO A 163 13.43 23.08 11.52
CA PRO A 163 13.78 22.18 12.61
C PRO A 163 15.27 22.28 12.95
N LYS A 164 15.62 21.96 14.20
CA LYS A 164 17.01 21.88 14.65
C LYS A 164 17.50 20.44 14.50
N SER A 165 18.59 20.25 13.77
CA SER A 165 19.32 18.97 13.75
C SER A 165 20.24 18.85 14.96
N VAL A 166 20.37 17.66 15.52
CA VAL A 166 21.33 17.31 16.58
C VAL A 166 22.12 16.07 16.17
N THR A 167 23.35 15.95 16.66
CA THR A 167 24.20 14.79 16.40
C THR A 167 24.02 13.74 17.51
N THR A 168 24.47 12.50 17.26
CA THR A 168 24.50 11.46 18.29
C THR A 168 25.31 11.89 19.51
N ALA A 169 26.48 12.52 19.33
CA ALA A 169 27.30 13.01 20.44
C ALA A 169 26.56 14.05 21.31
N MET A 170 25.81 14.97 20.69
CA MET A 170 24.97 15.92 21.43
C MET A 170 23.87 15.20 22.23
N LEU A 171 23.31 14.12 21.68
CA LEU A 171 22.31 13.31 22.38
C LEU A 171 22.92 12.51 23.53
N GLU A 172 24.12 11.96 23.37
CA GLU A 172 24.87 11.25 24.40
C GLU A 172 25.22 12.17 25.56
N GLU A 173 25.69 13.39 25.26
CA GLU A 173 25.96 14.43 26.26
C GLU A 173 24.70 14.77 27.06
N VAL A 174 23.57 15.02 26.38
CA VAL A 174 22.28 15.30 27.02
C VAL A 174 21.79 14.12 27.87
N ALA A 175 22.05 12.88 27.43
CA ALA A 175 21.69 11.66 28.15
C ALA A 175 22.66 11.31 29.29
N GLY A 176 23.78 12.04 29.44
CA GLY A 176 24.82 11.75 30.43
C GLY A 176 25.64 10.49 30.14
N ILE A 177 25.62 10.00 28.89
CA ILE A 177 26.44 8.88 28.45
C ILE A 177 27.86 9.41 28.25
N LYS A 178 28.79 8.98 29.11
CA LYS A 178 30.22 9.27 28.94
C LYS A 178 30.79 8.26 27.95
N SER A 179 31.08 8.70 26.73
CA SER A 179 31.87 7.97 25.74
C SER A 179 33.31 7.78 26.20
#